data_AF-A0A1S9CKI0-F1
#
_entry.id   AF-A0A1S9CKI0-F1
#
_cell.length_a   1.000
_cell.length_b   1.000
_cell.length_c   1.000
_cell.angle_alpha   90.00
_cell.angle_beta   90.00
_cell.angle_gamma   90.00
#
_symmetry.space_group_name_H-M   'P 1'
#
loop_
_entity.id
_entity.type
_entity.pdbx_description
1 polymer ?
#
loop_
_entity_poly.entity_id
_entity_poly.type
_entity_poly.pdbx_seq_one_letter_code
_entity_poly.pdbx_strand_id
1 'polypeptide(L)'
;MLTALILSSQNGDINAVRELINRGVDINARIDHGYTALYAASQVGNSDIVRLLLDKGADVNVKNNTYGITALMSASLDGHTDVVRLLLDKGADVNVQANNGVTALMVASGGGYTDIVRLLLGKRADVNVKENEYGFTALIGASRQGHDDIVKLLENHGAIK
;
A
#
# COMPACT_ATOMS: atom_id res chain seq x y z
N MET A 1 -25.11 2.25 -1.14
CA MET A 1 -24.38 3.54 -1.03
C MET A 1 -22.92 3.32 -0.68
N LEU A 2 -22.61 2.62 0.42
CA LEU A 2 -21.24 2.21 0.81
C LEU A 2 -20.50 1.46 -0.31
N THR A 3 -21.13 0.42 -0.85
CA THR A 3 -20.57 -0.39 -1.93
C THR A 3 -20.36 0.42 -3.21
N ALA A 4 -21.13 1.47 -3.45
CA ALA A 4 -21.03 2.27 -4.66
C ALA A 4 -19.75 3.10 -4.70
N LEU A 5 -19.31 3.65 -3.55
CA LEU A 5 -18.06 4.42 -3.49
C LEU A 5 -16.86 3.51 -3.75
N ILE A 6 -16.87 2.29 -3.20
CA ILE A 6 -15.78 1.31 -3.40
C ILE A 6 -15.75 0.82 -4.84
N LEU A 7 -16.89 0.43 -5.41
CA LEU A 7 -16.96 -0.05 -6.80
C LEU A 7 -16.58 1.05 -7.80
N SER A 8 -17.04 2.29 -7.61
CA SER A 8 -16.63 3.41 -8.47
C SER A 8 -15.14 3.72 -8.35
N SER A 9 -14.57 3.61 -7.13
CA SER A 9 -13.13 3.75 -6.90
C SER A 9 -12.32 2.66 -7.60
N GLN A 10 -12.79 1.41 -7.55
CA GLN A 10 -12.16 0.28 -8.23
C GLN A 10 -12.25 0.37 -9.76
N ASN A 11 -13.40 0.82 -10.27
CA ASN A 11 -13.64 0.95 -11.71
C ASN A 11 -13.00 2.21 -12.32
N GLY A 12 -12.43 3.10 -11.50
CA GLY A 12 -11.81 4.34 -11.96
C GLY A 12 -12.80 5.46 -12.31
N ASP A 13 -14.05 5.37 -11.87
CA ASP A 13 -15.07 6.39 -12.15
C ASP A 13 -14.96 7.56 -11.17
N ILE A 14 -14.04 8.48 -11.47
CA ILE A 14 -13.79 9.67 -10.65
C ILE A 14 -15.02 10.59 -10.50
N ASN A 15 -15.92 10.60 -11.50
CA ASN A 15 -17.12 11.44 -11.45
C ASN A 15 -18.12 10.87 -10.44
N ALA A 16 -18.37 9.55 -10.49
CA ALA A 16 -19.19 8.88 -9.49
C ALA A 16 -18.60 9.00 -8.08
N VAL A 17 -17.28 8.82 -7.91
CA VAL A 17 -16.60 9.03 -6.62
C VAL A 17 -16.85 10.44 -6.09
N ARG A 18 -16.62 11.47 -6.92
CA ARG A 18 -16.81 12.87 -6.54
C ARG A 18 -18.26 13.16 -6.16
N GLU A 19 -19.22 12.67 -6.92
CA GLU A 19 -20.64 12.86 -6.65
C GLU A 19 -21.06 12.19 -5.32
N LEU A 20 -20.61 10.95 -5.08
CA LEU A 20 -20.92 10.22 -3.86
C LEU A 20 -20.33 10.91 -2.62
N ILE A 21 -19.11 11.43 -2.70
CA ILE A 21 -18.49 12.21 -1.62
C ILE A 21 -19.31 13.49 -1.35
N ASN A 22 -19.72 14.21 -2.40
CA ASN A 22 -20.52 15.43 -2.26
C ASN A 22 -21.90 15.18 -1.64
N ARG A 23 -22.44 13.96 -1.79
CA ARG A 23 -23.69 13.52 -1.14
C ARG A 23 -23.50 13.12 0.33
N GLY A 24 -22.29 13.25 0.88
CA GLY A 24 -22.01 13.00 2.30
C GLY A 24 -21.86 11.53 2.67
N VAL A 25 -21.50 10.67 1.72
CA VAL A 25 -21.14 9.27 2.03
C VAL A 25 -19.90 9.26 2.94
N ASP A 26 -19.92 8.40 3.97
CA ASP A 26 -18.74 8.16 4.80
C ASP A 26 -17.59 7.59 3.95
N ILE A 27 -16.53 8.37 3.81
CA ILE A 27 -15.34 8.05 3.01
C ILE A 27 -14.57 6.87 3.60
N ASN A 28 -14.62 6.71 4.92
CA ASN A 28 -13.90 5.66 5.65
C ASN A 28 -14.74 4.40 5.82
N ALA A 29 -15.91 4.37 5.20
CA ALA A 29 -16.79 3.25 5.31
C ALA A 29 -16.16 1.95 4.77
N ARG A 30 -16.50 0.87 5.47
CA ARG A 30 -15.94 -0.46 5.27
C ARG A 30 -17.04 -1.39 4.79
N ILE A 31 -16.79 -2.10 3.70
CA ILE A 31 -17.64 -3.23 3.31
C ILE A 31 -17.13 -4.52 3.95
N ASP A 32 -17.75 -5.64 3.61
CA ASP A 32 -17.32 -6.98 4.03
C ASP A 32 -15.80 -7.13 3.90
N HIS A 33 -15.19 -7.80 4.87
CA HIS A 33 -13.74 -7.95 4.98
C HIS A 33 -12.94 -6.66 5.24
N GLY A 34 -13.59 -5.52 5.49
CA GLY A 34 -12.92 -4.31 5.94
C GLY A 34 -12.24 -3.51 4.82
N TYR A 35 -12.65 -3.70 3.56
CA TYR A 35 -12.14 -2.93 2.43
C TYR A 35 -12.72 -1.51 2.40
N THR A 36 -11.88 -0.53 2.06
CA THR A 36 -12.27 0.88 1.88
C THR A 36 -12.15 1.30 0.42
N ALA A 37 -12.71 2.46 0.09
CA ALA A 37 -12.56 3.08 -1.23
C ALA A 37 -11.08 3.36 -1.54
N LEU A 38 -10.30 3.81 -0.54
CA LEU A 38 -8.88 4.08 -0.68
C LEU A 38 -8.09 2.81 -1.01
N TYR A 39 -8.40 1.69 -0.35
CA TYR A 39 -7.80 0.41 -0.67
C TYR A 39 -8.08 0.02 -2.12
N ALA A 40 -9.34 0.08 -2.55
CA ALA A 40 -9.76 -0.34 -3.89
C ALA A 40 -9.11 0.51 -4.99
N ALA A 41 -9.08 1.84 -4.84
CA ALA A 41 -8.40 2.73 -5.77
C ALA A 41 -6.88 2.48 -5.82
N SER A 42 -6.28 2.16 -4.67
CA SER A 42 -4.84 1.90 -4.56
C SER A 42 -4.43 0.59 -5.22
N GLN A 43 -5.27 -0.45 -5.12
CA GLN A 43 -5.06 -1.75 -5.77
C GLN A 43 -5.03 -1.63 -7.30
N VAL A 44 -5.89 -0.80 -7.89
CA VAL A 44 -5.94 -0.60 -9.35
C VAL A 44 -5.03 0.52 -9.85
N GLY A 45 -4.27 1.17 -8.95
CA GLY A 45 -3.30 2.21 -9.33
C GLY A 45 -3.90 3.56 -9.72
N ASN A 46 -5.17 3.83 -9.41
CA ASN A 46 -5.83 5.08 -9.81
C ASN A 46 -5.43 6.25 -8.90
N SER A 47 -4.31 6.91 -9.24
CA SER A 47 -3.71 7.98 -8.45
C SER A 47 -4.61 9.21 -8.28
N ASP A 48 -5.48 9.53 -9.25
CA ASP A 48 -6.41 10.65 -9.15
C ASP A 48 -7.51 10.40 -8.12
N ILE A 49 -8.08 9.19 -8.09
CA ILE A 49 -9.06 8.81 -7.08
C ILE A 49 -8.41 8.69 -5.70
N VAL A 50 -7.22 8.09 -5.61
CA VAL A 50 -6.45 8.03 -4.36
C VAL A 50 -6.23 9.43 -3.79
N ARG A 51 -5.77 10.37 -4.63
CA ARG A 51 -5.58 11.78 -4.23
C ARG A 51 -6.87 12.40 -3.74
N LEU A 52 -7.96 12.26 -4.50
CA LEU A 52 -9.27 12.79 -4.14
C LEU A 52 -9.73 12.26 -2.77
N LEU A 53 -9.64 10.95 -2.54
CA LEU A 53 -10.06 10.32 -1.28
C LEU A 53 -9.22 10.84 -0.10
N LEU A 54 -7.89 10.91 -0.25
CA LEU A 54 -6.99 11.41 0.78
C LEU A 54 -7.23 12.90 1.08
N ASP A 55 -7.43 13.73 0.05
CA ASP A 55 -7.76 15.16 0.21
C ASP A 55 -9.10 15.39 0.90
N LYS A 56 -9.98 14.39 0.88
CA LYS A 56 -11.28 14.40 1.55
C LYS A 56 -11.27 13.70 2.91
N GLY A 57 -10.10 13.29 3.40
CA GLY A 57 -9.95 12.76 4.76
C GLY A 57 -10.13 11.24 4.88
N ALA A 58 -9.87 10.49 3.81
CA ALA A 58 -9.72 9.04 3.92
C ALA A 58 -8.56 8.70 4.88
N ASP A 59 -8.80 7.79 5.82
CA ASP A 59 -7.78 7.25 6.71
C ASP A 59 -6.84 6.35 5.91
N VAL A 60 -5.58 6.78 5.85
CA VAL A 60 -4.52 6.18 5.04
C VAL A 60 -4.03 4.84 5.60
N ASN A 61 -4.21 4.61 6.91
CA ASN A 61 -3.61 3.48 7.63
C ASN A 61 -4.60 2.33 7.90
N VAL A 62 -5.77 2.41 7.27
CA VAL A 62 -6.80 1.39 7.43
C VAL A 62 -6.31 0.02 6.96
N LYS A 63 -6.36 -0.95 7.87
CA LYS A 63 -6.13 -2.37 7.58
C LYS A 63 -7.44 -3.06 7.19
N ASN A 64 -7.42 -3.93 6.20
CA ASN A 64 -8.55 -4.85 5.97
C ASN A 64 -8.63 -5.92 7.08
N ASN A 65 -9.80 -6.51 7.28
CA ASN A 65 -10.04 -7.48 8.35
C ASN A 65 -9.48 -8.87 8.02
N THR A 66 -9.40 -9.24 6.74
CA THR A 66 -9.02 -10.61 6.34
C THR A 66 -7.53 -10.88 6.56
N TYR A 67 -6.68 -9.97 6.10
CA TYR A 67 -5.23 -10.17 6.07
C TYR A 67 -4.47 -9.03 6.73
N GLY A 68 -5.15 -7.97 7.18
CA GLY A 68 -4.48 -6.82 7.76
C GLY A 68 -3.76 -5.96 6.73
N ILE A 69 -4.14 -6.02 5.45
CA ILE A 69 -3.44 -5.30 4.38
C ILE A 69 -3.91 -3.85 4.32
N THR A 70 -2.97 -2.92 4.15
CA THR A 70 -3.24 -1.48 3.95
C THR A 70 -3.22 -1.10 2.47
N ALA A 71 -3.70 0.10 2.14
CA ALA A 71 -3.59 0.67 0.80
C ALA A 71 -2.13 0.73 0.31
N LEU A 72 -1.18 1.07 1.20
CA LEU A 72 0.25 1.16 0.89
C LEU A 72 0.82 -0.20 0.50
N MET A 73 0.46 -1.27 1.22
CA MET A 73 0.89 -2.63 0.90
C MET A 73 0.35 -3.09 -0.45
N SER A 74 -0.95 -2.87 -0.73
CA SER A 74 -1.53 -3.27 -2.02
C SER A 74 -0.88 -2.54 -3.19
N ALA A 75 -0.73 -1.22 -3.11
CA ALA A 75 -0.07 -0.44 -4.16
C ALA A 75 1.41 -0.85 -4.35
N SER A 76 2.08 -1.22 -3.26
CA SER A 76 3.47 -1.71 -3.30
C SER A 76 3.60 -3.10 -3.92
N LEU A 77 2.62 -3.98 -3.67
CA LEU A 77 2.56 -5.33 -4.26
C LEU A 77 2.30 -5.27 -5.77
N ASP A 78 1.48 -4.33 -6.22
CA ASP A 78 1.07 -4.20 -7.63
C ASP A 78 1.95 -3.21 -8.43
N GLY A 79 2.96 -2.59 -7.81
CA GLY A 79 3.94 -1.75 -8.50
C GLY A 79 3.49 -0.31 -8.79
N HIS A 80 2.42 0.17 -8.15
CA HIS A 80 1.81 1.48 -8.42
C HIS A 80 2.59 2.63 -7.74
N THR A 81 3.73 2.98 -8.31
CA THR A 81 4.69 3.93 -7.73
C THR A 81 4.08 5.30 -7.37
N ASP A 82 3.21 5.85 -8.22
CA ASP A 82 2.58 7.14 -7.95
C ASP A 82 1.57 7.08 -6.80
N VAL A 83 0.83 5.98 -6.69
CA VAL A 83 -0.06 5.74 -5.54
C VAL A 83 0.76 5.59 -4.26
N VAL A 84 1.84 4.82 -4.29
CA VAL A 84 2.74 4.66 -3.12
C VAL A 84 3.26 6.02 -2.65
N ARG A 85 3.74 6.85 -3.58
CA ARG A 85 4.23 8.20 -3.28
C ARG A 85 3.14 9.04 -2.59
N LEU A 86 1.93 9.05 -3.13
CA LEU A 86 0.80 9.80 -2.56
C LEU A 86 0.45 9.33 -1.15
N LEU A 87 0.37 8.02 -0.93
CA LEU A 87 0.06 7.45 0.38
C LEU A 87 1.12 7.85 1.41
N LEU A 88 2.41 7.74 1.06
CA LEU A 88 3.53 8.13 1.94
C LEU A 88 3.57 9.64 2.23
N ASP A 89 3.20 10.47 1.25
CA ASP A 89 3.13 11.93 1.45
C ASP A 89 1.92 12.35 2.28
N LYS A 90 0.87 11.51 2.32
CA LYS A 90 -0.31 11.68 3.19
C LYS A 90 -0.19 10.96 4.53
N GLY A 91 1.01 10.49 4.89
CA GLY A 91 1.31 9.97 6.22
C GLY A 91 0.96 8.50 6.42
N ALA A 92 0.95 7.69 5.35
CA ALA A 92 0.93 6.24 5.49
C ALA A 92 2.11 5.78 6.38
N ASP A 93 1.80 4.98 7.40
CA ASP A 93 2.80 4.33 8.23
C ASP A 93 3.45 3.19 7.42
N VAL A 94 4.73 3.42 7.12
CA VAL A 94 5.54 2.54 6.27
C VAL A 94 5.83 1.18 6.92
N ASN A 95 5.73 1.09 8.25
CA ASN A 95 6.10 -0.08 9.04
C ASN A 95 4.90 -0.90 9.52
N VAL A 96 3.69 -0.57 9.09
CA VAL A 96 2.52 -1.43 9.35
C VAL A 96 2.79 -2.83 8.82
N GLN A 97 2.38 -3.82 9.61
CA GLN A 97 2.47 -5.23 9.26
C GLN A 97 1.07 -5.82 9.02
N ALA A 98 0.97 -6.64 7.98
CA ALA A 98 -0.14 -7.54 7.76
C ALA A 98 -0.24 -8.56 8.90
N ASN A 99 -1.32 -9.34 8.93
CA ASN A 99 -1.55 -10.32 10.01
C ASN A 99 -0.45 -11.40 10.08
N ASN A 100 0.19 -11.69 8.95
CA ASN A 100 1.35 -12.59 8.87
C ASN A 100 2.70 -11.88 8.99
N GLY A 101 2.76 -10.59 9.35
CA GLY A 101 4.01 -9.85 9.51
C GLY A 101 4.58 -9.23 8.22
N VAL A 102 3.91 -9.42 7.08
CA VAL A 102 4.34 -8.84 5.79
C VAL A 102 4.23 -7.31 5.80
N THR A 103 5.26 -6.63 5.27
CA THR A 103 5.31 -5.17 5.10
C THR A 103 5.25 -4.75 3.63
N ALA A 104 5.01 -3.46 3.39
CA ALA A 104 5.08 -2.87 2.05
C ALA A 104 6.48 -3.04 1.41
N LEU A 105 7.55 -2.95 2.22
CA LEU A 105 8.92 -3.13 1.75
C LEU A 105 9.18 -4.56 1.27
N MET A 106 8.64 -5.57 1.95
CA MET A 106 8.80 -6.97 1.55
C MET A 106 8.16 -7.24 0.18
N VAL A 107 6.91 -6.81 -0.03
CA VAL A 107 6.21 -7.04 -1.30
C VAL A 107 6.84 -6.26 -2.45
N ALA A 108 7.26 -5.01 -2.23
CA ALA A 108 7.96 -4.23 -3.24
C ALA A 108 9.32 -4.83 -3.63
N SER A 109 10.05 -5.35 -2.63
CA SER A 109 11.36 -5.95 -2.83
C SER A 109 11.27 -7.27 -3.59
N GLY A 110 10.29 -8.12 -3.26
CA GLY A 110 10.01 -9.35 -4.02
C GLY A 110 9.49 -9.08 -5.43
N GLY A 111 8.72 -7.99 -5.62
CA GLY A 111 8.20 -7.58 -6.92
C GLY A 111 9.20 -6.90 -7.85
N GLY A 112 10.40 -6.54 -7.36
CA GLY A 112 11.41 -5.88 -8.18
C GLY A 112 11.19 -4.37 -8.38
N TYR A 113 10.28 -3.75 -7.61
CA TYR A 113 9.90 -2.35 -7.81
C TYR A 113 10.88 -1.39 -7.13
N THR A 114 12.04 -1.20 -7.76
CA THR A 114 13.17 -0.43 -7.22
C THR A 114 12.77 0.99 -6.77
N ASP A 115 11.93 1.69 -7.53
CA ASP A 115 11.50 3.05 -7.17
C ASP A 115 10.62 3.07 -5.91
N ILE A 116 9.73 2.09 -5.76
CA ILE A 116 8.92 1.91 -4.54
C ILE A 116 9.82 1.60 -3.35
N VAL A 117 10.79 0.70 -3.52
CA VAL A 117 11.77 0.39 -2.46
C VAL A 117 12.50 1.67 -2.01
N ARG A 118 12.96 2.50 -2.95
CA ARG A 118 13.60 3.79 -2.62
C ARG A 118 12.67 4.73 -1.84
N LEU A 119 11.40 4.83 -2.25
CA LEU A 119 10.41 5.66 -1.55
C LEU A 119 10.19 5.17 -0.11
N LEU A 120 10.02 3.86 0.09
CA LEU A 120 9.79 3.26 1.40
C LEU A 120 11.01 3.45 2.32
N LEU A 121 12.23 3.19 1.82
CA LEU A 121 13.47 3.43 2.56
C LEU A 121 13.67 4.91 2.89
N GLY A 122 13.35 5.82 1.96
CA GLY A 122 13.36 7.26 2.19
C GLY A 122 12.40 7.72 3.29
N LYS A 123 11.35 6.94 3.57
CA LYS A 123 10.40 7.15 4.68
C LYS A 123 10.72 6.30 5.92
N ARG A 124 11.93 5.74 6.01
CA ARG A 124 12.45 4.96 7.14
C ARG A 124 11.70 3.63 7.37
N ALA A 125 11.40 2.91 6.29
CA ALA A 125 10.99 1.52 6.39
C ALA A 125 12.06 0.70 7.13
N ASP A 126 11.63 -0.12 8.10
CA ASP A 126 12.51 -1.06 8.79
C ASP A 126 12.86 -2.24 7.85
N VAL A 127 14.12 -2.30 7.45
CA VAL A 127 14.66 -3.29 6.51
C VAL A 127 14.76 -4.70 7.09
N ASN A 128 14.70 -4.84 8.42
CA ASN A 128 14.99 -6.07 9.14
C ASN A 128 13.73 -6.75 9.72
N VAL A 129 12.54 -6.23 9.40
CA VAL A 129 11.28 -6.90 9.75
C VAL A 129 11.26 -8.30 9.13
N LYS A 130 10.78 -9.25 9.91
CA LYS A 130 10.58 -10.65 9.53
C LYS A 130 9.09 -10.96 9.56
N GLU A 131 8.58 -11.59 8.51
CA GLU A 131 7.22 -12.14 8.58
C GLU A 131 7.16 -13.35 9.53
N ASN A 132 5.96 -13.66 9.98
CA ASN A 132 5.71 -14.47 11.16
C ASN A 132 5.89 -15.97 10.95
N GLU A 133 5.73 -16.47 9.72
CA GLU A 133 5.65 -17.91 9.43
C GLU A 133 7.01 -18.53 9.11
N TYR A 134 7.80 -17.88 8.24
CA TYR A 134 9.10 -18.38 7.78
C TYR A 134 10.26 -17.42 8.05
N GLY A 135 10.02 -16.28 8.69
CA GLY A 135 11.03 -15.26 8.95
C GLY A 135 11.52 -14.52 7.70
N PHE A 136 10.73 -14.51 6.63
CA PHE A 136 11.08 -13.87 5.36
C PHE A 136 11.22 -12.35 5.53
N THR A 137 12.32 -11.82 4.97
CA THR A 137 12.65 -10.38 4.98
C THR A 137 12.55 -9.80 3.57
N ALA A 138 12.57 -8.48 3.46
CA ALA A 138 12.70 -7.81 2.17
C ALA A 138 13.94 -8.26 1.38
N LEU A 139 15.07 -8.49 2.09
CA LEU A 139 16.32 -8.95 1.50
C LEU A 139 16.21 -10.36 0.93
N ILE A 140 15.55 -11.28 1.65
CA ILE A 140 15.31 -12.65 1.17
C ILE A 140 14.44 -12.60 -0.09
N GLY A 141 13.40 -11.76 -0.12
CA GLY A 141 12.53 -11.62 -1.28
C GLY A 141 13.23 -11.10 -2.53
N ALA A 142 14.01 -10.02 -2.40
CA ALA A 142 14.80 -9.49 -3.51
C ALA A 142 15.83 -10.53 -4.00
N SER A 143 16.51 -11.22 -3.08
CA SER A 143 17.55 -12.20 -3.41
C SER A 143 16.98 -13.43 -4.14
N ARG A 144 15.85 -13.97 -3.68
CA ARG A 144 15.22 -15.16 -4.30
C ARG A 144 14.75 -14.90 -5.74
N GLN A 145 14.43 -13.65 -6.05
CA GLN A 145 13.94 -13.25 -7.37
C GLN A 145 15.04 -12.62 -8.26
N GLY A 146 16.28 -12.52 -7.77
CA GLY A 146 17.41 -11.97 -8.53
C GLY A 146 17.40 -10.45 -8.72
N HIS A 147 16.74 -9.71 -7.82
CA HIS A 147 16.65 -8.26 -7.88
C HIS A 147 17.88 -7.59 -7.25
N ASP A 148 19.05 -7.77 -7.88
CA ASP A 148 20.36 -7.40 -7.33
C ASP A 148 20.49 -5.93 -6.95
N ASP A 149 19.85 -5.02 -7.67
CA ASP A 149 19.86 -3.59 -7.35
C ASP A 149 19.10 -3.30 -6.05
N ILE A 150 18.01 -4.01 -5.79
CA ILE A 150 17.26 -3.92 -4.53
C ILE A 150 18.05 -4.57 -3.40
N VAL A 151 18.71 -5.71 -3.64
CA VAL A 151 19.61 -6.34 -2.66
C VAL A 151 20.66 -5.33 -2.20
N LYS A 152 21.37 -4.69 -3.13
CA LYS A 152 22.36 -3.65 -2.81
C LYS A 152 21.74 -2.47 -2.07
N LEU A 153 20.55 -2.03 -2.45
CA LEU A 153 19.85 -0.95 -1.75
C LEU A 153 19.55 -1.32 -0.30
N LEU A 154 19.03 -2.51 -0.06
CA LEU A 154 18.70 -3.00 1.28
C LEU A 154 19.96 -3.17 2.13
N GLU A 155 21.02 -3.75 1.59
CA GLU A 155 22.32 -3.88 2.29
C GLU A 155 22.89 -2.51 2.67
N ASN A 156 22.81 -1.52 1.78
CA ASN A 156 23.23 -0.14 2.07
C ASN A 156 22.40 0.54 3.17
N HIS A 157 21.19 0.04 3.44
CA HIS A 157 20.32 0.51 4.51
C HIS A 157 20.37 -0.38 5.76
N GLY A 158 21.35 -1.30 5.85
CA GLY A 158 21.58 -2.12 7.03
C GLY A 158 20.75 -3.40 7.10
N ALA A 159 20.29 -3.91 5.95
CA ALA A 159 19.66 -5.23 5.91
C ALA A 159 20.66 -6.31 6.30
N ILE A 160 20.30 -7.14 7.28
CA ILE A 160 21.11 -8.29 7.70
C ILE A 160 20.72 -9.54 6.91
N LYS A 161 21.74 -10.36 6.60
CA LYS A 161 21.60 -11.64 5.90
C LYS A 161 20.94 -12.71 6.78
#